data_AF-A0A2N9G1N7-F1
#
_entry.id   AF-A0A2N9G1N7-F1
#
_cell.length_a   1.000
_cell.length_b   1.000
_cell.length_c   1.000
_cell.angle_alpha   90.00
_cell.angle_beta   90.00
_cell.angle_gamma   90.00
#
_symmetry.space_group_name_H-M   'P 1'
#
loop_
_entity.id
_entity.type
_entity.pdbx_description
1 polymer ?
#
loop_
_entity_poly.entity_id
_entity_poly.type
_entity_poly.pdbx_seq_one_letter_code
_entity_poly.pdbx_strand_id
1 'polypeptide(L)'
;MGSLPHIVEDCMGVLQLFSDGTVFRSQNINFKNPVVHDNSVLFKDYLFDEKLNLHLRMYKPTSTKSNCNNLIIPIIVFIHGGGFCVGSRTWPSSHNCCVRLASGLGALVVAPDYRLAPEHRLPAAMDDIVSAVRWVQKQRQGVSESGGDAWLSGTLDFDRVFIVGDSSGGNIAHHLAVRFGSAEKDPTRMRVRGYLLLAPFFGGEVRTKSEEGPSEELLNLEILDR
;
A
#
# COMPACT_ATOMS: atom_id res chain seq x y z
N MET A 1 -38.80 -13.21 -15.78
CA MET A 1 -38.27 -12.20 -14.83
C MET A 1 -37.13 -12.86 -14.08
N GLY A 2 -35.92 -12.32 -14.14
CA GLY A 2 -34.79 -12.83 -13.36
C GLY A 2 -34.99 -12.55 -11.87
N SER A 3 -34.47 -13.43 -11.00
CA SER A 3 -34.41 -13.18 -9.56
C SER A 3 -33.55 -11.94 -9.28
N LEU A 4 -33.90 -11.17 -8.25
CA LEU A 4 -33.05 -10.07 -7.77
C LEU A 4 -31.68 -10.63 -7.32
N PRO A 5 -30.59 -9.85 -7.44
CA PRO A 5 -29.29 -10.23 -6.92
C PRO A 5 -29.38 -10.53 -5.41
N HIS A 6 -28.75 -11.62 -4.98
CA HIS A 6 -28.62 -12.00 -3.57
C HIS A 6 -27.15 -12.21 -3.22
N ILE A 7 -26.82 -12.10 -1.93
CA ILE A 7 -25.45 -12.27 -1.44
C ILE A 7 -25.05 -13.74 -1.61
N VAL A 8 -23.91 -13.97 -2.26
CA VAL A 8 -23.29 -15.29 -2.42
C VAL A 8 -22.05 -15.46 -1.56
N GLU A 9 -21.36 -14.37 -1.22
CA GLU A 9 -20.23 -14.37 -0.29
C GLU A 9 -20.32 -13.13 0.61
N ASP A 10 -20.08 -13.30 1.91
CA ASP A 10 -20.09 -12.21 2.89
C ASP A 10 -18.85 -12.31 3.79
N CYS A 11 -17.93 -11.37 3.59
CA CYS A 11 -16.77 -11.19 4.44
C CYS A 11 -17.08 -10.13 5.50
N MET A 12 -17.65 -10.60 6.62
CA MET A 12 -17.85 -9.85 7.86
C MET A 12 -18.70 -8.56 7.69
N GLY A 13 -19.54 -8.48 6.67
CA GLY A 13 -20.32 -7.28 6.30
C GLY A 13 -19.46 -6.14 5.73
N VAL A 14 -18.15 -6.35 5.58
CA VAL A 14 -17.22 -5.36 5.02
C VAL A 14 -17.17 -5.45 3.51
N LEU A 15 -17.24 -6.66 2.97
CA LEU A 15 -17.27 -6.96 1.54
C LEU A 15 -18.33 -8.03 1.28
N GLN A 16 -19.24 -7.76 0.36
CA GLN A 16 -20.27 -8.71 -0.05
C GLN A 16 -20.24 -8.89 -1.57
N LEU A 17 -20.22 -10.12 -2.04
CA LEU A 17 -20.36 -10.48 -3.45
C LEU A 17 -21.80 -10.90 -3.70
N PHE A 18 -22.42 -10.36 -4.75
CA PHE A 18 -23.77 -10.70 -5.18
C PHE A 18 -23.75 -11.71 -6.33
N SER A 19 -24.86 -12.42 -6.50
CA SER A 19 -25.04 -13.47 -7.51
C SER A 19 -24.92 -12.98 -8.96
N ASP A 20 -24.99 -11.68 -9.20
CA ASP A 20 -24.78 -11.05 -10.50
C ASP A 20 -23.33 -10.57 -10.72
N GLY A 21 -22.44 -10.83 -9.76
CA GLY A 21 -21.03 -10.43 -9.77
C GLY A 21 -20.78 -9.02 -9.24
N THR A 22 -21.82 -8.27 -8.83
CA THR A 22 -21.63 -6.96 -8.21
C THR A 22 -21.08 -7.10 -6.79
N VAL A 23 -20.34 -6.08 -6.35
CA VAL A 23 -19.64 -6.07 -5.07
C VAL A 23 -20.11 -4.88 -4.26
N PHE A 24 -20.47 -5.12 -3.01
CA PHE A 24 -20.68 -4.09 -2.02
C PHE A 24 -19.46 -4.01 -1.10
N ARG A 25 -19.00 -2.78 -0.82
CA ARG A 25 -17.99 -2.49 0.20
C ARG A 25 -18.54 -1.50 1.20
N SER A 26 -18.47 -1.86 2.48
CA SER A 26 -18.91 -0.97 3.56
C SER A 26 -18.03 0.27 3.62
N GLN A 27 -18.67 1.45 3.64
CA GLN A 27 -18.00 2.72 3.87
C GLN A 27 -17.79 3.02 5.37
N ASN A 28 -18.49 2.29 6.24
CA ASN A 28 -18.54 2.53 7.68
C ASN A 28 -17.80 1.44 8.45
N ILE A 29 -16.54 1.21 8.08
CA ILE A 29 -15.68 0.29 8.82
C ILE A 29 -15.25 0.99 10.11
N ASN A 30 -15.70 0.47 11.26
CA ASN A 30 -15.35 1.04 12.56
C ASN A 30 -13.92 0.64 12.94
N PHE A 31 -12.96 1.51 12.65
CA PHE A 31 -11.60 1.36 13.14
C PHE A 31 -11.55 1.77 14.60
N LYS A 32 -11.22 0.82 15.50
CA LYS A 32 -10.96 1.11 16.92
C LYS A 32 -9.75 2.04 17.13
N ASN A 33 -8.97 2.30 16.08
CA ASN A 33 -7.77 3.13 16.13
C ASN A 33 -8.07 4.53 15.58
N PRO A 34 -8.01 5.59 16.40
CA PRO A 34 -8.16 6.96 15.92
C PRO A 34 -7.00 7.34 14.99
N VAL A 35 -7.27 8.23 14.04
CA VAL A 35 -6.24 8.79 13.14
C VAL A 35 -5.31 9.70 13.95
N VAL A 36 -4.00 9.51 13.78
CA VAL A 36 -2.96 10.32 14.46
C VAL A 36 -2.68 11.60 13.67
N HIS A 37 -2.88 12.74 14.32
CA HIS A 37 -2.54 14.06 13.80
C HIS A 37 -1.74 14.85 14.85
N ASP A 38 -0.45 14.53 15.00
CA ASP A 38 0.45 15.12 16.00
C ASP A 38 1.36 16.22 15.44
N ASN A 39 1.12 16.67 14.19
CA ASN A 39 1.94 17.63 13.44
C ASN A 39 3.41 17.20 13.24
N SER A 40 3.78 15.95 13.51
CA SER A 40 5.13 15.44 13.25
C SER A 40 5.41 15.20 11.75
N VAL A 41 4.36 15.15 10.93
CA VAL A 41 4.39 14.82 9.51
C VAL A 41 3.39 15.69 8.75
N LEU A 42 3.82 16.25 7.61
CA LEU A 42 2.93 16.79 6.59
C LEU A 42 2.56 15.68 5.61
N PHE A 43 1.34 15.70 5.08
CA PHE A 43 0.97 14.81 3.99
C PHE A 43 0.24 15.53 2.86
N LYS A 44 0.33 14.96 1.66
CA LYS A 44 -0.33 15.44 0.44
C LYS A 44 -0.88 14.26 -0.37
N ASP A 45 -2.05 14.44 -0.95
CA ASP A 45 -2.66 13.47 -1.85
C ASP A 45 -2.47 13.86 -3.31
N TYR A 46 -2.31 12.85 -4.16
CA TYR A 46 -2.13 12.99 -5.59
C TYR A 46 -2.98 11.97 -6.32
N LEU A 47 -3.63 12.40 -7.40
CA LEU A 47 -4.16 11.52 -8.43
C LEU A 47 -2.99 11.17 -9.37
N PHE A 48 -2.49 9.93 -9.29
CA PHE A 48 -1.30 9.53 -10.05
C PHE A 48 -1.65 8.77 -11.33
N ASP A 49 -2.86 8.23 -11.43
CA ASP A 49 -3.41 7.61 -12.63
C ASP A 49 -4.88 8.02 -12.79
N GLU A 50 -5.15 8.96 -13.70
CA GLU A 50 -6.51 9.47 -13.96
C GLU A 50 -7.43 8.40 -14.55
N LYS A 51 -6.90 7.51 -15.38
CA LYS A 51 -7.70 6.50 -16.09
C LYS A 51 -8.23 5.44 -15.13
N LEU A 52 -7.42 5.08 -14.15
CA LEU A 52 -7.77 4.08 -13.13
C LEU A 52 -8.27 4.73 -11.83
N ASN A 53 -8.34 6.06 -11.79
CA ASN A 53 -8.71 6.86 -10.61
C ASN A 53 -7.85 6.52 -9.37
N LEU A 54 -6.56 6.22 -9.58
CA LEU A 54 -5.67 5.79 -8.51
C LEU A 54 -4.94 6.97 -7.87
N HIS A 55 -4.97 6.95 -6.54
CA HIS A 55 -4.41 8.02 -5.73
C HIS A 55 -3.24 7.51 -4.91
N LEU A 56 -2.36 8.42 -4.52
CA LEU A 56 -1.32 8.15 -3.53
C LEU A 56 -1.24 9.29 -2.53
N ARG A 57 -0.73 8.99 -1.35
CA ARG A 57 -0.43 9.98 -0.32
C ARG A 57 1.06 9.97 -0.04
N MET A 58 1.68 11.14 -0.11
CA MET A 58 3.05 11.32 0.35
C MET A 58 3.05 11.88 1.77
N TYR A 59 4.00 11.45 2.59
CA TYR A 59 4.21 11.86 3.96
C TYR A 59 5.64 12.36 4.12
N LYS A 60 5.81 13.58 4.62
CA LYS A 60 7.11 14.22 4.83
C LYS A 60 7.24 14.66 6.29
N PRO A 61 8.30 14.26 7.01
CA PRO A 61 8.52 14.69 8.40
C PRO A 61 8.69 16.22 8.48
N THR A 62 8.08 16.85 9.50
CA THR A 62 8.16 18.31 9.73
C THR A 62 9.50 18.74 10.32
N SER A 63 10.11 17.89 11.15
CA SER A 63 11.43 18.09 11.73
C SER A 63 12.28 16.86 11.46
N THR A 64 13.40 17.03 10.73
CA THR A 64 14.44 16.00 10.73
C THR A 64 15.20 16.19 12.04
N LYS A 65 15.20 15.19 12.93
CA LYS A 65 15.86 15.25 14.25
C LYS A 65 17.40 15.32 14.18
N SER A 66 17.97 15.77 13.07
CA SER A 66 19.41 15.77 12.82
C SER A 66 19.87 17.17 12.43
N ASN A 67 20.81 17.69 13.22
CA ASN A 67 21.48 18.99 13.12
C ASN A 67 22.39 19.13 11.88
N CYS A 68 22.02 18.56 10.74
CA CYS A 68 22.86 18.52 9.55
C CYS A 68 22.13 19.20 8.40
N ASN A 69 22.56 20.39 8.02
CA ASN A 69 21.93 21.26 7.01
C ASN A 69 21.86 20.67 5.58
N ASN A 70 22.05 19.36 5.36
CA ASN A 70 22.07 18.64 4.08
C ASN A 70 21.59 17.18 4.18
N LEU A 71 20.59 16.85 5.01
CA LEU A 71 20.12 15.46 5.14
C LEU A 71 19.35 14.97 3.92
N ILE A 72 19.99 14.12 3.14
CA ILE A 72 19.34 13.31 2.13
C ILE A 72 18.57 12.18 2.86
N ILE A 73 17.24 12.18 2.76
CA ILE A 73 16.36 11.22 3.45
C ILE A 73 15.95 10.05 2.54
N PRO A 74 15.78 8.82 3.09
CA PRO A 74 15.35 7.66 2.32
C PRO A 74 13.87 7.76 1.91
N ILE A 75 13.47 6.94 0.95
CA ILE A 75 12.08 6.81 0.49
C ILE A 75 11.52 5.46 0.93
N ILE A 76 10.33 5.46 1.49
CA ILE A 76 9.58 4.25 1.84
C ILE A 76 8.31 4.20 0.98
N VAL A 77 8.07 3.10 0.28
CA VAL A 77 6.79 2.82 -0.37
C VAL A 77 6.00 1.92 0.56
N PHE A 78 4.90 2.42 1.14
CA PHE A 78 4.04 1.67 2.04
C PHE A 78 2.81 1.15 1.30
N ILE A 79 2.59 -0.17 1.33
CA ILE A 79 1.48 -0.85 0.67
C ILE A 79 0.52 -1.36 1.75
N HIS A 80 -0.71 -0.86 1.73
CA HIS A 80 -1.71 -1.22 2.73
C HIS A 80 -2.18 -2.68 2.59
N GLY A 81 -2.71 -3.23 3.69
CA GLY A 81 -3.39 -4.51 3.73
C GLY A 81 -4.87 -4.43 3.35
N GLY A 82 -5.59 -5.54 3.59
CA GLY A 82 -7.03 -5.65 3.32
C GLY A 82 -7.41 -6.81 2.38
N GLY A 83 -6.62 -7.90 2.38
CA GLY A 83 -6.94 -9.12 1.62
C GLY A 83 -7.08 -8.90 0.12
N PHE A 84 -6.43 -7.88 -0.44
CA PHE A 84 -6.57 -7.40 -1.83
C PHE A 84 -7.96 -6.84 -2.20
N CYS A 85 -8.97 -7.03 -1.37
CA CYS A 85 -10.36 -6.73 -1.71
C CYS A 85 -10.87 -5.45 -1.03
N VAL A 86 -10.24 -5.02 0.05
CA VAL A 86 -10.57 -3.80 0.79
C VAL A 86 -9.30 -3.05 1.16
N GLY A 87 -9.44 -1.86 1.74
CA GLY A 87 -8.32 -1.04 2.15
C GLY A 87 -8.22 0.27 1.38
N SER A 88 -7.49 1.20 1.96
CA SER A 88 -7.01 2.41 1.28
C SER A 88 -5.83 2.99 2.03
N ARG A 89 -5.02 3.81 1.34
CA ARG A 89 -4.02 4.72 1.90
C ARG A 89 -4.57 5.61 3.01
N THR A 90 -5.89 5.87 3.02
CA THR A 90 -6.55 6.77 3.98
C THR A 90 -7.06 6.06 5.24
N TRP A 91 -7.04 4.72 5.28
CA TRP A 91 -7.48 3.98 6.47
C TRP A 91 -6.62 4.35 7.69
N PRO A 92 -7.21 4.46 8.90
CA PRO A 92 -6.48 4.88 10.09
C PRO A 92 -5.23 4.04 10.39
N SER A 93 -5.29 2.71 10.20
CA SER A 93 -4.14 1.83 10.37
C SER A 93 -3.00 2.16 9.39
N SER A 94 -3.33 2.30 8.10
CA SER A 94 -2.39 2.68 7.04
C SER A 94 -1.77 4.06 7.31
N HIS A 95 -2.62 5.05 7.62
CA HIS A 95 -2.20 6.42 7.89
C HIS A 95 -1.26 6.48 9.10
N ASN A 96 -1.66 5.89 10.22
CA ASN A 96 -0.88 5.92 11.46
C ASN A 96 0.45 5.20 11.28
N CYS A 97 0.48 4.10 10.50
CA CYS A 97 1.74 3.45 10.14
C CYS A 97 2.65 4.39 9.34
N CYS A 98 2.11 5.05 8.31
CA CYS A 98 2.87 6.00 7.50
C CYS A 98 3.40 7.19 8.31
N VAL A 99 2.60 7.74 9.23
CA VAL A 99 3.03 8.81 10.15
C VAL A 99 4.20 8.34 11.00
N ARG A 100 4.09 7.16 11.62
CA ARG A 100 5.15 6.57 12.46
C ARG A 100 6.43 6.29 11.66
N LEU A 101 6.31 5.78 10.44
CA LEU A 101 7.45 5.52 9.56
C LEU A 101 8.13 6.84 9.16
N ALA A 102 7.36 7.84 8.74
CA ALA A 102 7.89 9.13 8.31
C ALA A 102 8.61 9.87 9.45
N SER A 103 7.95 10.04 10.60
CA SER A 103 8.52 10.78 11.74
C SER A 103 9.59 10.00 12.49
N GLY A 104 9.41 8.68 12.65
CA GLY A 104 10.33 7.82 13.40
C GLY A 104 11.64 7.54 12.66
N LEU A 105 11.59 7.40 11.33
CA LEU A 105 12.77 7.09 10.51
C LEU A 105 13.33 8.30 9.77
N GLY A 106 12.66 9.46 9.84
CA GLY A 106 13.04 10.64 9.08
C GLY A 106 13.03 10.36 7.57
N ALA A 107 11.98 9.69 7.08
CA ALA A 107 11.87 9.21 5.70
C ALA A 107 10.67 9.85 4.99
N LEU A 108 10.78 10.00 3.66
CA LEU A 108 9.59 10.28 2.86
C LEU A 108 8.82 8.98 2.66
N VAL A 109 7.54 8.92 3.05
CA VAL A 109 6.70 7.74 2.82
C VAL A 109 5.73 8.03 1.68
N VAL A 110 5.65 7.13 0.71
CA VAL A 110 4.68 7.13 -0.39
C VAL A 110 3.71 5.97 -0.18
N ALA A 111 2.43 6.27 -0.01
CA ALA A 111 1.38 5.27 0.20
C ALA A 111 0.37 5.33 -0.96
N PRO A 112 0.56 4.52 -2.01
CA PRO A 112 -0.41 4.40 -3.10
C PRO A 112 -1.63 3.55 -2.70
N ASP A 113 -2.79 3.92 -3.23
CA ASP A 113 -3.89 2.98 -3.42
C ASP A 113 -3.59 2.07 -4.62
N TYR A 114 -4.24 0.92 -4.64
CA TYR A 114 -4.21 -0.03 -5.74
C TYR A 114 -5.63 -0.53 -6.02
N ARG A 115 -5.88 -1.01 -7.24
CA ARG A 115 -7.19 -1.57 -7.60
C ARG A 115 -7.48 -2.83 -6.79
N LEU A 116 -8.73 -2.94 -6.34
CA LEU A 116 -9.18 -4.01 -5.45
C LEU A 116 -9.84 -5.15 -6.23
N ALA A 117 -9.65 -6.37 -5.74
CA ALA A 117 -10.41 -7.54 -6.15
C ALA A 117 -11.82 -7.51 -5.54
N PRO A 118 -12.81 -8.20 -6.15
CA PRO A 118 -12.71 -9.06 -7.34
C PRO A 118 -12.81 -8.35 -8.70
N GLU A 119 -13.16 -7.06 -8.75
CA GLU A 119 -13.27 -6.29 -10.00
C GLU A 119 -11.94 -6.24 -10.76
N HIS A 120 -10.84 -6.17 -10.00
CA HIS A 120 -9.49 -6.17 -10.53
C HIS A 120 -8.65 -7.23 -9.82
N ARG A 121 -8.77 -8.47 -10.28
CA ARG A 121 -7.98 -9.61 -9.78
C ARG A 121 -6.48 -9.38 -9.96
N LEU A 122 -5.68 -10.06 -9.14
CA LEU A 122 -4.23 -10.08 -9.30
C LEU A 122 -3.85 -10.51 -10.74
N PRO A 123 -2.84 -9.88 -11.37
CA PRO A 123 -1.80 -9.03 -10.77
C PRO A 123 -2.09 -7.51 -10.78
N ALA A 124 -3.34 -7.07 -11.01
CA ALA A 124 -3.67 -5.64 -11.17
C ALA A 124 -3.08 -4.74 -10.06
N ALA A 125 -3.25 -5.13 -8.80
CA ALA A 125 -2.69 -4.39 -7.67
C ALA A 125 -1.16 -4.23 -7.74
N MET A 126 -0.44 -5.25 -8.19
CA MET A 126 1.02 -5.19 -8.32
C MET A 126 1.43 -4.22 -9.42
N ASP A 127 0.73 -4.22 -10.55
CA ASP A 127 0.99 -3.29 -11.65
C ASP A 127 0.72 -1.84 -11.25
N ASP A 128 -0.29 -1.60 -10.41
CA ASP A 128 -0.63 -0.27 -9.89
C ASP A 128 0.47 0.27 -8.98
N ILE A 129 1.04 -0.57 -8.10
CA ILE A 129 2.19 -0.15 -7.28
C ILE A 129 3.42 0.15 -8.13
N VAL A 130 3.68 -0.65 -9.18
CA VAL A 130 4.77 -0.36 -10.13
C VAL A 130 4.51 0.98 -10.84
N SER A 131 3.26 1.26 -11.23
CA SER A 131 2.85 2.52 -11.83
C SER A 131 3.09 3.70 -10.87
N ALA A 132 2.72 3.57 -9.59
CA ALA A 132 2.97 4.59 -8.58
C ALA A 132 4.46 4.87 -8.38
N VAL A 133 5.31 3.83 -8.31
CA VAL A 133 6.78 4.00 -8.22
C VAL A 133 7.34 4.72 -9.45
N ARG A 134 6.85 4.40 -10.65
CA ARG A 134 7.24 5.11 -11.88
C ARG A 134 6.75 6.56 -11.88
N TRP A 135 5.55 6.82 -11.35
CA TRP A 135 5.04 8.18 -11.21
C TRP A 135 5.96 9.02 -10.32
N VAL A 136 6.39 8.50 -9.16
CA VAL A 136 7.34 9.19 -8.27
C VAL A 136 8.66 9.51 -8.98
N GLN A 137 9.16 8.60 -9.82
CA GLN A 137 10.36 8.82 -10.64
C GLN A 137 10.17 9.93 -11.66
N LYS A 138 9.04 9.95 -12.37
CA LYS A 138 8.73 11.01 -13.36
C LYS A 138 8.63 12.39 -12.70
N GLN A 139 7.99 12.46 -11.53
CA GLN A 139 7.90 13.69 -10.75
C GLN A 139 9.29 14.22 -10.36
N ARG A 140 10.21 13.33 -9.93
CA ARG A 140 11.61 13.72 -9.66
C ARG A 140 12.29 14.32 -10.89
N GLN A 141 12.11 13.70 -12.05
CA GLN A 141 12.76 14.14 -13.29
C GLN A 141 12.17 15.45 -13.85
N GLY A 142 11.06 15.94 -13.29
CA GLY A 142 10.37 17.13 -13.77
C GLY A 142 9.66 16.90 -15.11
N VAL A 143 9.39 15.64 -15.48
CA VAL A 143 8.81 15.25 -16.77
C VAL A 143 7.28 15.08 -16.69
N SER A 144 6.67 15.40 -15.53
CA SER A 144 5.21 15.46 -15.37
C SER A 144 4.61 16.71 -16.03
N GLU A 145 3.37 16.60 -16.49
CA GLU A 145 2.63 17.68 -17.16
C GLU A 145 2.49 18.95 -16.28
N SER A 146 2.46 18.78 -14.96
CA SER A 146 2.38 19.86 -13.97
C SER A 146 3.74 20.42 -13.53
N GLY A 147 4.85 19.94 -14.11
CA GLY A 147 6.18 20.09 -13.52
C GLY A 147 6.38 19.16 -12.32
N GLY A 148 7.65 18.95 -11.93
CA GLY A 148 8.02 18.03 -10.85
C GLY A 148 7.57 18.49 -9.47
N ASP A 149 7.24 17.55 -8.58
CA ASP A 149 6.81 17.87 -7.22
C ASP A 149 7.97 18.38 -6.33
N ALA A 150 7.73 19.47 -5.61
CA ALA A 150 8.73 20.12 -4.75
C ALA A 150 9.18 19.28 -3.54
N TRP A 151 8.41 18.27 -3.11
CA TRP A 151 8.88 17.31 -2.10
C TRP A 151 9.81 16.25 -2.69
N LEU A 152 9.71 16.03 -4.00
CA LEU A 152 10.52 15.06 -4.74
C LEU A 152 11.77 15.68 -5.38
N SER A 153 11.90 17.01 -5.34
CA SER A 153 13.12 17.73 -5.68
C SER A 153 14.04 17.90 -4.46
N GLY A 154 15.37 17.85 -4.67
CA GLY A 154 16.35 18.10 -3.61
C GLY A 154 16.74 16.87 -2.77
N THR A 155 16.54 16.96 -1.45
CA THR A 155 17.16 16.12 -0.40
C THR A 155 16.60 14.70 -0.24
N LEU A 156 16.33 13.99 -1.35
CA LEU A 156 15.85 12.60 -1.34
C LEU A 156 16.89 11.63 -1.89
N ASP A 157 16.99 10.49 -1.22
CA ASP A 157 17.89 9.42 -1.62
C ASP A 157 17.14 8.32 -2.36
N PHE A 158 17.07 8.43 -3.69
CA PHE A 158 16.47 7.40 -4.53
C PHE A 158 17.36 6.16 -4.68
N ASP A 159 18.57 6.15 -4.09
CA ASP A 159 19.40 4.96 -3.94
C ASP A 159 19.11 4.22 -2.62
N ARG A 160 18.34 4.83 -1.70
CA ARG A 160 17.85 4.24 -0.45
C ARG A 160 16.33 4.17 -0.42
N VAL A 161 15.77 3.31 -1.29
CA VAL A 161 14.33 3.02 -1.32
C VAL A 161 14.01 1.73 -0.59
N PHE A 162 12.96 1.73 0.22
CA PHE A 162 12.46 0.54 0.91
C PHE A 162 10.99 0.32 0.56
N ILE A 163 10.58 -0.94 0.39
CA ILE A 163 9.17 -1.29 0.19
C ILE A 163 8.67 -1.97 1.45
N VAL A 164 7.62 -1.42 2.04
CA VAL A 164 6.99 -1.93 3.26
C VAL A 164 5.56 -2.33 2.90
N GLY A 165 5.14 -3.52 3.30
CA GLY A 165 3.78 -3.99 3.03
C GLY A 165 3.18 -4.68 4.23
N ASP A 166 1.91 -4.41 4.51
CA ASP A 166 1.11 -5.04 5.57
C ASP A 166 0.13 -6.06 4.98
N SER A 167 0.05 -7.27 5.53
CA SER A 167 -0.91 -8.30 5.09
C SER A 167 -0.85 -8.55 3.57
N SER A 168 -1.94 -8.33 2.83
CA SER A 168 -1.96 -8.39 1.37
C SER A 168 -0.96 -7.43 0.71
N GLY A 169 -0.69 -6.28 1.32
CA GLY A 169 0.39 -5.38 0.89
C GLY A 169 1.77 -5.98 1.08
N GLY A 170 1.98 -6.80 2.12
CA GLY A 170 3.20 -7.60 2.32
C GLY A 170 3.38 -8.65 1.22
N ASN A 171 2.30 -9.29 0.78
CA ASN A 171 2.33 -10.18 -0.38
C ASN A 171 2.72 -9.42 -1.66
N ILE A 172 2.10 -8.27 -1.93
CA ILE A 172 2.47 -7.42 -3.07
C ILE A 172 3.95 -7.04 -3.01
N ALA A 173 4.43 -6.59 -1.85
CA ALA A 173 5.83 -6.23 -1.63
C ALA A 173 6.77 -7.41 -1.93
N HIS A 174 6.43 -8.62 -1.50
CA HIS A 174 7.19 -9.83 -1.81
C HIS A 174 7.28 -10.09 -3.33
N HIS A 175 6.15 -10.07 -4.04
CA HIS A 175 6.16 -10.32 -5.48
C HIS A 175 6.89 -9.21 -6.27
N LEU A 176 6.85 -7.96 -5.79
CA LEU A 176 7.67 -6.89 -6.35
C LEU A 176 9.18 -7.14 -6.14
N ALA A 177 9.58 -7.73 -5.02
CA ALA A 177 10.97 -8.13 -4.79
C ALA A 177 11.47 -9.11 -5.85
N VAL A 178 10.67 -10.14 -6.14
CA VAL A 178 10.97 -11.12 -7.18
C VAL A 178 11.02 -10.45 -8.56
N ARG A 179 10.05 -9.59 -8.88
CA ARG A 179 9.96 -8.89 -10.17
C ARG A 179 11.11 -7.91 -10.39
N PHE A 180 11.52 -7.17 -9.35
CA PHE A 180 12.59 -6.18 -9.45
C PHE A 180 13.99 -6.82 -9.38
N GLY A 181 14.15 -7.91 -8.63
CA GLY A 181 15.40 -8.68 -8.58
C GLY A 181 15.78 -9.30 -9.93
N SER A 182 14.77 -9.59 -10.77
CA SER A 182 14.95 -10.19 -12.10
C SER A 182 15.04 -9.18 -13.25
N ALA A 183 14.85 -7.88 -12.98
CA ALA A 183 14.87 -6.85 -14.03
C ALA A 183 16.28 -6.34 -14.31
N GLU A 184 16.57 -5.95 -15.57
CA GLU A 184 17.83 -5.29 -15.91
C GLU A 184 18.01 -3.99 -15.12
N LYS A 185 19.27 -3.68 -14.78
CA LYS A 185 19.64 -2.51 -13.99
C LYS A 185 19.51 -1.24 -14.82
N ASP A 186 18.38 -0.56 -14.71
CA ASP A 186 18.22 0.81 -15.17
C ASP A 186 18.83 1.79 -14.14
N PRO A 187 19.91 2.50 -14.46
CA PRO A 187 20.58 3.42 -13.54
C PRO A 187 19.75 4.67 -13.20
N THR A 188 18.67 4.95 -13.94
CA THR A 188 17.77 6.07 -13.69
C THR A 188 16.61 5.72 -12.73
N ARG A 189 16.51 4.45 -12.35
CA ARG A 189 15.42 3.90 -11.54
C ARG A 189 15.71 4.02 -10.05
N MET A 190 14.65 4.18 -9.26
CA MET A 190 14.70 4.01 -7.80
C MET A 190 15.33 2.67 -7.44
N ARG A 191 16.39 2.70 -6.63
CA ARG A 191 17.04 1.48 -6.17
C ARG A 191 16.42 1.02 -4.86
N VAL A 192 15.71 -0.10 -4.93
CA VAL A 192 15.19 -0.76 -3.73
C VAL A 192 16.32 -1.45 -2.98
N ARG A 193 16.54 -1.06 -1.73
CA ARG A 193 17.57 -1.59 -0.82
C ARG A 193 17.03 -2.64 0.14
N GLY A 194 15.73 -2.70 0.35
CA GLY A 194 15.13 -3.68 1.25
C GLY A 194 13.62 -3.73 1.15
N TYR A 195 13.10 -4.85 1.64
CA TYR A 195 11.67 -5.13 1.78
C TYR A 195 11.37 -5.43 3.24
N LEU A 196 10.30 -4.85 3.77
CA LEU A 196 9.76 -5.17 5.10
C LEU A 196 8.35 -5.72 4.92
N LEU A 197 8.19 -7.00 5.26
CA LEU A 197 6.93 -7.71 5.09
C LEU A 197 6.28 -7.86 6.47
N LEU A 198 5.26 -7.06 6.73
CA LEU A 198 4.50 -7.08 7.98
C LEU A 198 3.35 -8.06 7.83
N ALA A 199 3.40 -9.18 8.57
CA ALA A 199 2.39 -10.25 8.53
C ALA A 199 1.92 -10.60 7.11
N PRO A 200 2.83 -10.91 6.16
CA PRO A 200 2.48 -10.99 4.75
C PRO A 200 1.45 -12.10 4.48
N PHE A 201 0.43 -11.76 3.70
CA PHE A 201 -0.70 -12.65 3.42
C PHE A 201 -0.35 -13.68 2.36
N PHE A 202 -0.02 -14.88 2.80
CA PHE A 202 0.23 -16.04 1.96
C PHE A 202 -0.76 -17.14 2.30
N GLY A 203 -1.05 -17.99 1.30
CA GLY A 203 -1.86 -19.18 1.46
C GLY A 203 -1.43 -20.24 0.45
N GLY A 204 -2.00 -21.42 0.60
CA GLY A 204 -1.78 -22.55 -0.31
C GLY A 204 -2.83 -23.62 -0.09
N GLU A 205 -2.91 -24.58 -1.01
CA GLU A 205 -3.87 -25.69 -0.91
C GLU A 205 -3.56 -26.63 0.26
N VAL A 206 -2.28 -26.75 0.62
CA VAL A 206 -1.82 -27.61 1.71
C VAL A 206 -1.44 -26.75 2.90
N ARG A 207 -1.98 -27.09 4.06
CA ARG A 207 -1.64 -26.45 5.33
C ARG A 207 -0.15 -26.54 5.63
N THR A 208 0.38 -25.44 6.11
CA THR A 208 1.70 -25.34 6.69
C THR A 208 1.63 -25.54 8.20
N LYS A 209 2.78 -25.87 8.81
CA LYS A 209 2.87 -26.03 10.28
C LYS A 209 2.52 -24.75 11.05
N SER A 210 2.68 -23.57 10.44
CA SER A 210 2.27 -22.30 11.04
C SER A 210 0.76 -22.16 11.22
N GLU A 211 -0.04 -22.99 10.53
CA GLU A 211 -1.50 -22.99 10.60
C GLU A 211 -2.04 -24.03 11.60
N GLU A 212 -1.17 -24.81 12.26
CA GLU A 212 -1.57 -25.85 13.24
C GLU A 212 -1.82 -25.29 14.67
N GLY A 213 -1.83 -23.96 14.82
CA GLY A 213 -1.95 -23.25 16.11
C GLY A 213 -3.39 -22.93 16.54
N PRO A 214 -3.57 -22.31 17.73
CA PRO A 214 -4.87 -21.84 18.18
C PRO A 214 -5.43 -20.80 17.22
N SER A 215 -6.73 -20.85 17.01
CA SER A 215 -7.45 -19.95 16.11
C SER A 215 -7.34 -18.49 16.55
N GLU A 216 -6.99 -17.58 15.63
CA GLU A 216 -7.03 -16.14 15.90
C GLU A 216 -8.48 -15.64 15.96
N GLU A 217 -8.74 -14.60 16.76
CA GLU A 217 -10.10 -14.08 16.94
C GLU A 217 -10.68 -13.47 15.65
N LEU A 218 -9.84 -12.83 14.83
CA LEU A 218 -10.28 -12.06 13.67
C LEU A 218 -10.10 -12.80 12.33
N LEU A 219 -8.93 -13.44 12.12
CA LEU A 219 -8.59 -14.18 10.90
C LEU A 219 -8.37 -15.66 11.24
N ASN A 220 -9.43 -16.32 11.70
CA ASN A 220 -9.41 -17.76 11.97
C ASN A 220 -9.44 -18.60 10.69
N LEU A 221 -9.12 -19.89 10.82
CA LEU A 221 -9.16 -20.87 9.73
C LEU A 221 -10.54 -20.96 9.08
N GLU A 222 -11.64 -20.90 9.85
CA GLU A 222 -12.99 -20.97 9.27
C GLU A 222 -13.28 -19.82 8.30
N ILE A 223 -12.80 -18.61 8.61
CA ILE A 223 -12.92 -17.44 7.73
C ILE A 223 -11.97 -17.53 6.54
N LEU A 224 -10.74 -18.02 6.76
CA LEU A 224 -9.71 -18.09 5.71
C LEU A 224 -9.91 -19.25 4.71
N ASP A 225 -10.74 -20.25 5.07
CA ASP A 225 -10.96 -21.47 4.29
C ASP A 225 -12.21 -21.41 3.39
N ARG A 226 -12.99 -20.34 3.49
CA ARG A 226 -14.13 -20.06 2.63
C ARG A 226 -13.68 -19.48 1.29
#